data_AF-A0AAD1BA05-F1
#
_entry.id   AF-A0AAD1BA05-F1
#
_cell.length_a   1.000
_cell.length_b   1.000
_cell.length_c   1.000
_cell.angle_alpha   90.00
_cell.angle_beta   90.00
_cell.angle_gamma   90.00
#
_symmetry.space_group_name_H-M   'P 1'
#
loop_
_entity.id
_entity.type
_entity.pdbx_description
1 polymer ?
#
loop_
_entity_poly.entity_id
_entity_poly.type
_entity_poly.pdbx_seq_one_letter_code
_entity_poly.pdbx_strand_id
1 'polypeptide(L)'
;MSKDVTDAIQKAKPGIAKYLALMNRYGQVNVTSDIDFQRAYNGFYRMRQRTPLYYQAYYQLMEQLRGSKPGFDTVIDALYAATGRFEPSFSSKMVATLDPHKPVWDMYVLQNLGLKAPTGNSKTKLDDLKKCYLAIEGWYQDFLGTSEARSWIQQFDSLVADHAHFTQLKKIDLILWQTR
;
A
#
# COMPACT_ATOMS: atom_id res chain seq x y z
N MET A 1 -14.28 18.09 -11.71
CA MET A 1 -13.18 17.79 -12.65
C MET A 1 -13.18 16.30 -12.86
N SER A 2 -13.40 15.82 -14.09
CA SER A 2 -13.18 14.41 -14.40
C SER A 2 -11.69 14.17 -14.24
N LYS A 3 -11.28 13.47 -13.17
CA LYS A 3 -9.93 12.91 -13.09
C LYS A 3 -9.78 12.03 -14.33
N ASP A 4 -8.71 12.18 -15.10
CA ASP A 4 -8.45 11.34 -16.26
C ASP A 4 -8.00 9.95 -15.78
N VAL A 5 -8.98 9.16 -15.36
CA VAL A 5 -8.81 7.81 -14.84
C VAL A 5 -8.20 6.90 -15.89
N THR A 6 -8.53 7.11 -17.17
CA THR A 6 -7.97 6.33 -18.27
C THR A 6 -6.46 6.57 -18.37
N ASP A 7 -5.99 7.81 -18.37
CA ASP A 7 -4.56 8.13 -18.36
C ASP A 7 -3.85 7.56 -17.12
N ALA A 8 -4.45 7.68 -15.93
CA ALA A 8 -3.92 7.09 -14.71
C ALA A 8 -3.77 5.56 -14.81
N ILE A 9 -4.76 4.86 -15.39
CA ILE A 9 -4.69 3.41 -15.63
C ILE A 9 -3.57 3.07 -16.61
N GLN A 10 -3.42 3.81 -17.72
CA GLN A 10 -2.35 3.56 -18.69
C GLN A 10 -0.97 3.73 -18.05
N LYS A 11 -0.78 4.79 -17.25
CA LYS A 11 0.44 5.02 -16.47
C LYS A 11 0.70 3.93 -15.43
N ALA A 12 -0.36 3.31 -14.89
CA ALA A 12 -0.25 2.25 -13.89
C ALA A 12 0.21 0.90 -14.48
N LYS A 13 -0.01 0.63 -15.78
CA LYS A 13 0.25 -0.68 -16.41
C LYS A 13 1.62 -1.30 -16.11
N PRO A 14 2.75 -0.58 -16.22
CA PRO A 14 4.06 -1.15 -15.86
C PRO A 14 4.16 -1.49 -14.36
N GLY A 15 3.48 -0.73 -13.50
CA GLY A 15 3.37 -1.00 -12.06
C GLY A 15 2.47 -2.21 -11.76
N ILE A 16 1.37 -2.37 -12.49
CA ILE A 16 0.43 -3.50 -12.37
C ILE A 16 1.14 -4.82 -12.61
N ALA A 17 1.92 -4.93 -13.69
CA ALA A 17 2.68 -6.15 -13.99
C ALA A 17 3.72 -6.47 -12.89
N LYS A 18 4.41 -5.44 -12.39
CA LYS A 18 5.37 -5.59 -11.28
C LYS A 18 4.69 -6.01 -9.98
N TYR A 19 3.50 -5.47 -9.70
CA TYR A 19 2.72 -5.85 -8.54
C TYR A 19 2.30 -7.32 -8.60
N LEU A 20 1.77 -7.79 -9.73
CA LEU A 20 1.39 -9.19 -9.89
C LEU A 20 2.57 -10.15 -9.72
N ALA A 21 3.71 -9.82 -10.35
CA ALA A 21 4.93 -10.59 -10.19
C ALA A 21 5.41 -10.63 -8.72
N LEU A 22 5.33 -9.49 -8.03
CA LEU A 22 5.67 -9.37 -6.62
C LEU A 22 4.75 -10.23 -5.74
N MET A 23 3.43 -10.13 -5.93
CA MET A 23 2.45 -10.89 -5.15
C MET A 23 2.52 -12.39 -5.42
N ASN A 24 2.79 -12.80 -6.67
CA ASN A 24 3.01 -14.21 -7.00
C ASN A 24 4.25 -14.74 -6.28
N ARG A 25 5.39 -14.02 -6.34
CA ARG A 25 6.61 -14.40 -5.63
C ARG A 25 6.40 -14.42 -4.11
N TYR A 26 5.67 -13.44 -3.57
CA TYR A 26 5.33 -13.38 -2.15
C TYR A 26 4.70 -14.69 -1.66
N GLY A 27 3.81 -15.28 -2.45
CA GLY A 27 3.14 -16.54 -2.10
C GLY A 27 4.04 -17.79 -2.13
N GLN A 28 5.27 -17.69 -2.65
CA GLN A 28 6.13 -18.84 -2.94
C GLN A 28 7.43 -18.86 -2.13
N VAL A 29 7.82 -17.74 -1.52
CA VAL A 29 9.15 -17.59 -0.92
C VAL A 29 9.07 -17.09 0.51
N ASN A 30 10.11 -17.39 1.29
CA ASN A 30 10.34 -16.73 2.58
C ASN A 30 10.98 -15.35 2.33
N VAL A 31 10.28 -14.28 2.72
CA VAL A 31 10.72 -12.90 2.40
C VAL A 31 11.94 -12.45 3.20
N THR A 32 12.28 -13.16 4.29
CA THR A 32 13.46 -12.82 5.10
C THR A 32 14.77 -13.18 4.41
N SER A 33 14.77 -14.22 3.57
CA SER A 33 15.97 -14.75 2.91
C SER A 33 15.98 -14.58 1.40
N ASP A 34 14.82 -14.35 0.76
CA ASP A 34 14.73 -14.18 -0.69
C ASP A 34 15.14 -12.77 -1.15
N ILE A 35 16.38 -12.62 -1.60
CA ILE A 35 16.98 -11.33 -1.99
C ILE A 35 16.26 -10.71 -3.19
N ASP A 36 15.78 -11.50 -4.15
CA ASP A 36 15.11 -10.97 -5.33
C ASP A 36 13.73 -10.42 -4.99
N PHE A 37 13.00 -11.05 -4.06
CA PHE A 37 11.77 -10.53 -3.50
C PHE A 37 12.04 -9.19 -2.82
N GLN A 38 13.05 -9.12 -1.94
CA GLN A 38 13.40 -7.87 -1.26
C GLN A 38 13.75 -6.77 -2.25
N ARG A 39 14.51 -7.08 -3.32
CA ARG A 39 14.84 -6.13 -4.40
C ARG A 39 13.60 -5.67 -5.16
N ALA A 40 12.72 -6.60 -5.56
CA ALA A 40 11.49 -6.29 -6.27
C ALA A 40 10.54 -5.43 -5.42
N TYR A 41 10.35 -5.81 -4.15
CA TYR A 41 9.53 -5.08 -3.18
C TYR A 41 10.07 -3.66 -2.95
N ASN A 42 11.37 -3.54 -2.64
CA ASN A 42 12.02 -2.26 -2.45
C ASN A 42 11.91 -1.37 -3.69
N GLY A 43 12.07 -1.94 -4.89
CA GLY A 43 11.93 -1.24 -6.16
C GLY A 43 10.50 -0.73 -6.40
N PHE A 44 9.51 -1.60 -6.21
CA PHE A 44 8.10 -1.30 -6.41
C PHE A 44 7.62 -0.20 -5.45
N TYR A 45 7.88 -0.37 -4.15
CA TYR A 45 7.47 0.56 -3.10
C TYR A 45 8.43 1.73 -2.86
N ARG A 46 9.52 1.79 -3.65
CA ARG A 46 10.59 2.80 -3.55
C ARG A 46 11.22 2.89 -2.16
N MET A 47 11.37 1.75 -1.47
CA MET A 47 12.05 1.67 -0.18
C MET A 47 13.58 1.71 -0.38
N ARG A 48 14.14 2.92 -0.34
CA ARG A 48 15.56 3.19 -0.59
C ARG A 48 16.24 3.78 0.63
N GLN A 49 17.57 3.73 0.66
CA GLN A 49 18.42 4.41 1.64
C GLN A 49 18.09 4.05 3.10
N ARG A 50 17.84 2.76 3.35
CA ARG A 50 17.69 2.22 4.70
C ARG A 50 18.93 1.42 5.09
N THR A 51 19.16 1.30 6.40
CA THR A 51 20.28 0.51 6.92
C THR A 51 19.99 -0.98 6.72
N PRO A 52 21.03 -1.84 6.65
CA PRO A 52 20.83 -3.30 6.59
C PRO A 52 19.94 -3.83 7.72
N LEU A 53 20.14 -3.33 8.95
CA LEU A 53 19.34 -3.69 10.12
C LEU A 53 17.86 -3.34 9.95
N TYR A 54 17.55 -2.19 9.32
CA TYR A 54 16.17 -1.83 9.04
C TYR A 54 15.51 -2.81 8.07
N TYR A 55 16.19 -3.14 6.96
CA TYR A 55 15.65 -4.11 6.00
C TYR A 55 15.43 -5.48 6.64
N GLN A 56 16.38 -5.94 7.46
CA GLN A 56 16.26 -7.18 8.21
C GLN A 56 15.02 -7.17 9.11
N ALA A 57 14.87 -6.14 9.96
CA ALA A 57 13.73 -6.03 10.86
C ALA A 57 12.39 -5.96 10.10
N TYR A 58 12.34 -5.21 8.99
CA TYR A 58 11.14 -5.06 8.17
C TYR A 58 10.68 -6.39 7.57
N TYR A 59 11.59 -7.13 6.91
CA TYR A 59 11.23 -8.40 6.27
C TYR A 59 11.00 -9.53 7.28
N GLN A 60 11.71 -9.52 8.41
CA GLN A 60 11.41 -10.43 9.53
C GLN A 60 9.99 -10.22 10.05
N LEU A 61 9.60 -8.97 10.31
CA LEU A 61 8.25 -8.64 10.74
C LEU A 61 7.20 -9.06 9.70
N MET A 62 7.46 -8.79 8.42
CA MET A 62 6.55 -9.17 7.34
C MET A 62 6.34 -10.69 7.25
N GLU A 63 7.40 -11.49 7.40
CA GLU A 63 7.30 -12.95 7.40
C GLU A 63 6.58 -13.47 8.65
N GLN A 64 6.86 -12.90 9.83
CA GLN A 64 6.18 -13.26 11.08
C GLN A 64 4.67 -13.03 11.02
N LEU A 65 4.24 -11.98 10.33
CA LEU A 65 2.83 -11.61 10.17
C LEU A 65 2.15 -12.28 8.97
N ARG A 66 2.87 -13.17 8.25
CA ARG A 66 2.30 -13.87 7.09
C ARG A 66 1.06 -14.66 7.51
N GLY A 67 -0.02 -14.49 6.74
CA GLY A 67 -1.28 -15.20 6.95
C GLY A 67 -2.16 -14.66 8.09
N SER A 68 -1.69 -13.73 8.93
CA SER A 68 -2.46 -13.20 10.07
C SER A 68 -3.31 -11.97 9.73
N LYS A 69 -3.18 -11.40 8.53
CA LYS A 69 -3.89 -10.18 8.04
C LYS A 69 -3.91 -9.07 9.11
N PRO A 70 -2.75 -8.58 9.57
CA PRO A 70 -2.68 -7.62 10.66
C PRO A 70 -3.26 -6.26 10.25
N GLY A 71 -3.81 -5.54 11.23
CA GLY A 71 -4.18 -4.14 11.09
C GLY A 71 -2.95 -3.22 10.98
N PHE A 72 -3.18 -1.99 10.52
CA PHE A 72 -2.13 -0.98 10.43
C PHE A 72 -1.54 -0.59 11.78
N ASP A 73 -2.37 -0.52 12.81
CA ASP A 73 -1.98 -0.27 14.20
C ASP A 73 -0.93 -1.27 14.69
N THR A 74 -1.16 -2.56 14.45
CA THR A 74 -0.25 -3.64 14.82
C THR A 74 1.09 -3.50 14.10
N VAL A 75 1.06 -3.22 12.79
CA VAL A 75 2.27 -3.13 11.98
C VAL A 75 3.08 -1.87 12.29
N ILE A 76 2.44 -0.70 12.47
CA ILE A 76 3.15 0.54 12.78
C ILE A 76 3.78 0.49 14.18
N ASP A 77 3.11 -0.10 15.16
CA ASP A 77 3.65 -0.26 16.51
C ASP A 77 4.85 -1.21 16.53
N ALA A 78 4.72 -2.38 15.89
CA ALA A 78 5.82 -3.35 15.82
C ALA A 78 7.03 -2.80 15.07
N LEU A 79 6.82 -2.12 13.94
CA LEU A 79 7.92 -1.54 13.17
C LEU A 79 8.58 -0.38 13.92
N TYR A 80 7.80 0.43 14.65
CA TYR A 80 8.34 1.48 15.51
C TYR A 80 9.15 0.89 16.66
N ALA A 81 8.66 -0.14 17.34
CA ALA A 81 9.40 -0.82 18.40
C ALA A 81 10.73 -1.40 17.92
N ALA A 82 10.75 -1.97 16.70
CA ALA A 82 11.96 -2.58 16.13
C ALA A 82 12.97 -1.57 15.58
N THR A 83 12.54 -0.38 15.14
CA THR A 83 13.39 0.54 14.37
C THR A 83 13.52 1.94 14.97
N GLY A 84 12.65 2.32 15.90
CA GLY A 84 12.52 3.68 16.45
C GLY A 84 11.98 4.70 15.45
N ARG A 85 11.46 4.29 14.29
CA ARG A 85 11.03 5.19 13.20
C ARG A 85 9.52 5.12 12.96
N PHE A 86 8.91 6.30 12.81
CA PHE A 86 7.53 6.40 12.35
C PHE A 86 7.49 6.24 10.83
N GLU A 87 7.19 5.04 10.33
CA GLU A 87 7.21 4.70 8.90
C GLU A 87 5.80 4.38 8.37
N PRO A 88 4.82 5.30 8.45
CA PRO A 88 3.42 5.01 8.11
C PRO A 88 3.25 4.52 6.68
N SER A 89 4.01 5.08 5.73
CA SER A 89 3.96 4.60 4.35
C SER A 89 4.42 3.15 4.24
N PHE A 90 5.57 2.78 4.81
CA PHE A 90 6.06 1.40 4.70
C PHE A 90 5.27 0.40 5.54
N SER A 91 4.69 0.82 6.68
CA SER A 91 3.76 -0.02 7.43
C SER A 91 2.50 -0.33 6.62
N SER A 92 1.87 0.67 5.99
CA SER A 92 0.69 0.43 5.14
C SER A 92 0.98 -0.44 3.92
N LYS A 93 2.19 -0.36 3.34
CA LYS A 93 2.62 -1.17 2.20
C LYS A 93 2.80 -2.63 2.60
N MET A 94 3.32 -2.88 3.79
CA MET A 94 3.37 -4.23 4.37
C MET A 94 1.96 -4.77 4.57
N VAL A 95 1.08 -4.00 5.21
CA VAL A 95 -0.33 -4.35 5.43
C VAL A 95 -1.03 -4.67 4.10
N ALA A 96 -0.88 -3.82 3.09
CA ALA A 96 -1.48 -4.01 1.76
C ALA A 96 -0.90 -5.20 0.97
N THR A 97 0.29 -5.67 1.34
CA THR A 97 0.88 -6.90 0.78
C THR A 97 0.38 -8.15 1.51
N LEU A 98 0.18 -8.05 2.83
CA LEU A 98 -0.39 -9.11 3.66
C LEU A 98 -1.91 -9.28 3.44
N ASP A 99 -2.60 -8.18 3.12
CA ASP A 99 -4.03 -8.14 2.83
C ASP A 99 -4.31 -7.17 1.66
N PRO A 100 -4.65 -7.67 0.46
CA PRO A 100 -4.93 -6.83 -0.71
C PRO A 100 -6.23 -6.02 -0.58
N HIS A 101 -7.02 -6.20 0.49
CA HIS A 101 -8.17 -5.37 0.83
C HIS A 101 -7.80 -4.15 1.69
N LYS A 102 -6.51 -3.86 1.86
CA LYS A 102 -6.04 -2.71 2.62
C LYS A 102 -5.39 -1.65 1.71
N PRO A 103 -5.67 -0.35 1.96
CA PRO A 103 -5.13 0.75 1.16
C PRO A 103 -3.67 1.04 1.49
N VAL A 104 -2.96 1.64 0.54
CA VAL A 104 -1.60 2.14 0.79
C VAL A 104 -1.64 3.59 1.26
N TRP A 105 -0.91 3.88 2.33
CA TRP A 105 -0.52 5.24 2.67
C TRP A 105 0.62 5.69 1.76
N ASP A 106 0.31 6.61 0.86
CA ASP A 106 1.27 7.33 0.02
C ASP A 106 0.90 8.82 -0.05
N MET A 107 1.87 9.69 -0.34
CA MET A 107 1.62 11.12 -0.43
C MET A 107 0.56 11.45 -1.49
N TYR A 108 0.58 10.79 -2.64
CA TYR A 108 -0.42 11.02 -3.68
C TYR A 108 -1.80 10.49 -3.28
N VAL A 109 -1.86 9.37 -2.56
CA VAL A 109 -3.13 8.87 -2.01
C VAL A 109 -3.70 9.90 -1.03
N LEU A 110 -2.91 10.36 -0.05
CA LEU A 110 -3.34 11.39 0.89
C LEU A 110 -3.86 12.66 0.18
N GLN A 111 -3.12 13.16 -0.81
CA GLN A 111 -3.52 14.33 -1.59
C GLN A 111 -4.86 14.11 -2.32
N ASN A 112 -5.03 12.97 -2.98
CA ASN A 112 -6.26 12.63 -3.69
C ASN A 112 -7.47 12.48 -2.76
N LEU A 113 -7.23 12.07 -1.51
CA LEU A 113 -8.23 11.91 -0.46
C LEU A 113 -8.51 13.22 0.30
N GLY A 114 -7.76 14.30 0.03
CA GLY A 114 -7.86 15.55 0.79
C GLY A 114 -7.32 15.43 2.23
N LEU A 115 -6.55 14.38 2.52
CA LEU A 115 -5.96 14.13 3.83
C LEU A 115 -4.54 14.71 3.92
N LYS A 116 -4.11 15.03 5.13
CA LYS A 116 -2.74 15.47 5.41
C LYS A 116 -2.07 14.51 6.37
N ALA A 117 -0.81 14.18 6.09
CA ALA A 117 -0.02 13.42 7.04
C ALA A 117 0.07 14.20 8.37
N PRO A 118 -0.20 13.58 9.52
CA PRO A 118 -0.10 14.25 10.80
C PRO A 118 1.27 14.89 10.99
N THR A 119 1.31 16.15 11.36
CA THR A 119 2.52 16.91 11.71
C THR A 119 2.49 17.18 13.20
N GLY A 120 3.58 16.94 13.95
CA GLY A 120 3.55 17.16 15.40
C GLY A 120 4.48 16.27 16.22
N ASN A 121 4.33 16.41 17.54
CA ASN A 121 5.16 15.86 18.63
C ASN A 121 5.18 14.32 18.64
N SER A 122 6.30 13.72 19.07
CA SER A 122 6.48 12.26 19.18
C SER A 122 5.48 11.57 20.12
N LYS A 123 4.99 12.26 21.16
CA LYS A 123 4.14 11.64 22.20
C LYS A 123 2.80 11.10 21.68
N THR A 124 2.14 11.79 20.75
CA THR A 124 0.86 11.36 20.15
C THR A 124 1.01 10.82 18.74
N LYS A 125 2.25 10.79 18.23
CA LYS A 125 2.50 10.61 16.80
C LYS A 125 1.93 9.30 16.26
N LEU A 126 2.11 8.19 16.98
CA LEU A 126 1.56 6.89 16.56
C LEU A 126 0.04 6.91 16.49
N ASP A 127 -0.61 7.46 17.51
CA ASP A 127 -2.08 7.52 17.55
C ASP A 127 -2.64 8.41 16.44
N ASP A 128 -1.98 9.53 16.15
CA ASP A 128 -2.36 10.41 15.04
C ASP A 128 -2.18 9.72 13.68
N LEU A 129 -1.11 8.93 13.51
CA LEU A 129 -0.92 8.11 12.31
C LEU A 129 -1.99 7.02 12.19
N LYS A 130 -2.35 6.35 13.27
CA LYS A 130 -3.41 5.33 13.28
C LYS A 130 -4.77 5.95 12.91
N LYS A 131 -5.12 7.10 13.50
CA LYS A 131 -6.35 7.85 13.16
C LYS A 131 -6.38 8.27 11.69
N CYS A 132 -5.25 8.74 11.17
CA CYS A 132 -5.18 9.12 9.76
C CYS A 132 -5.35 7.90 8.84
N TYR A 133 -4.77 6.75 9.18
CA TYR A 133 -4.97 5.53 8.39
C TYR A 133 -6.43 5.05 8.44
N LEU A 134 -7.09 5.12 9.60
CA LEU A 134 -8.53 4.84 9.70
C LEU A 134 -9.36 5.77 8.80
N ALA A 135 -8.99 7.05 8.68
CA ALA A 135 -9.64 7.96 7.75
C ALA A 135 -9.42 7.58 6.27
N ILE A 136 -8.23 7.04 5.93
CA ILE A 136 -7.98 6.47 4.60
C ILE A 136 -8.92 5.27 4.37
N GLU A 137 -8.99 4.32 5.31
CA GLU A 137 -9.87 3.14 5.18
C GLU A 137 -11.34 3.54 5.03
N GLY A 138 -11.82 4.49 5.85
CA GLY A 138 -13.19 5.01 5.76
C GLY A 138 -13.48 5.63 4.39
N TRP A 139 -12.55 6.42 3.85
CA TRP A 139 -12.71 7.00 2.50
C TRP A 139 -12.88 5.92 1.42
N TYR A 140 -12.08 4.85 1.47
CA TYR A 140 -12.20 3.75 0.50
C TYR A 140 -13.53 3.00 0.64
N GLN A 141 -13.98 2.76 1.88
CA GLN A 141 -15.28 2.12 2.13
C GLN A 141 -16.43 2.93 1.55
N ASP A 142 -16.42 4.25 1.78
CA ASP A 142 -17.44 5.15 1.25
C ASP A 142 -17.37 5.25 -0.28
N PHE A 143 -16.17 5.45 -0.83
CA PHE A 143 -15.98 5.62 -2.27
C PHE A 143 -16.39 4.37 -3.06
N LEU A 144 -16.08 3.17 -2.57
CA LEU A 144 -16.46 1.90 -3.21
C LEU A 144 -17.97 1.73 -3.40
N GLY A 145 -18.80 2.39 -2.58
CA GLY A 145 -20.25 2.39 -2.70
C GLY A 145 -20.80 3.29 -3.82
N THR A 146 -19.97 4.11 -4.45
CA THR A 146 -20.41 5.13 -5.42
C THR A 146 -20.50 4.62 -6.85
N SER A 147 -21.29 5.30 -7.68
CA SER A 147 -21.32 5.07 -9.14
C SER A 147 -19.98 5.44 -9.80
N GLU A 148 -19.26 6.42 -9.24
CA GLU A 148 -17.94 6.83 -9.72
C GLU A 148 -16.92 5.71 -9.55
N ALA A 149 -16.82 5.09 -8.37
CA ALA A 149 -15.93 3.94 -8.17
C ALA A 149 -16.25 2.78 -9.12
N ARG A 150 -17.54 2.50 -9.37
CA ARG A 150 -17.95 1.49 -10.34
C ARG A 150 -17.45 1.80 -11.75
N SER A 151 -17.54 3.06 -12.17
CA SER A 151 -17.01 3.51 -13.46
C SER A 151 -15.48 3.34 -13.55
N TRP A 152 -14.75 3.67 -12.48
CA TRP A 152 -13.29 3.50 -12.45
C TRP A 152 -12.89 2.02 -12.55
N ILE A 153 -13.59 1.14 -11.82
CA ILE A 153 -13.35 -0.30 -11.84
C ILE A 153 -13.65 -0.88 -13.22
N GLN A 154 -14.74 -0.48 -13.87
CA GLN A 154 -15.08 -0.93 -15.23
C GLN A 154 -14.03 -0.48 -16.25
N GLN A 155 -13.51 0.75 -16.15
CA GLN A 155 -12.42 1.23 -16.99
C GLN A 155 -11.12 0.47 -16.73
N PHE A 156 -10.82 0.15 -15.47
CA PHE A 156 -9.67 -0.69 -15.14
C PHE A 156 -9.79 -2.07 -15.79
N ASP A 157 -10.95 -2.69 -15.66
CA ASP A 157 -11.22 -4.04 -16.17
C ASP A 157 -11.19 -4.10 -17.70
N SER A 158 -11.60 -3.03 -18.39
CA SER A 158 -11.50 -2.99 -19.86
C SER A 158 -10.07 -2.78 -20.37
N LEU A 159 -9.19 -2.18 -19.57
CA LEU A 159 -7.83 -1.79 -19.99
C LEU A 159 -6.72 -2.71 -19.49
N VAL A 160 -7.00 -3.57 -18.51
CA VAL A 160 -6.02 -4.43 -17.84
C VAL A 160 -6.46 -5.89 -17.97
N ALA A 161 -5.75 -6.68 -18.79
CA ALA A 161 -6.09 -8.08 -19.05
C ALA A 161 -6.15 -8.94 -17.77
N ASP A 162 -5.22 -8.73 -16.84
CA ASP A 162 -5.10 -9.49 -15.59
C ASP A 162 -5.97 -8.93 -14.45
N HIS A 163 -7.02 -8.15 -14.76
CA HIS A 163 -7.83 -7.44 -13.75
C HIS A 163 -8.45 -8.34 -12.67
N ALA A 164 -8.64 -9.63 -12.96
CA ALA A 164 -9.30 -10.59 -12.08
C ALA A 164 -8.47 -10.90 -10.83
N HIS A 165 -7.16 -10.65 -10.87
CA HIS A 165 -6.25 -10.85 -9.74
C HIS A 165 -6.27 -9.69 -8.73
N PHE A 166 -7.09 -8.67 -8.95
CA PHE A 166 -7.15 -7.48 -8.11
C PHE A 166 -8.48 -7.37 -7.39
N THR A 167 -8.41 -7.03 -6.10
CA THR A 167 -9.57 -6.56 -5.35
C THR A 167 -10.04 -5.21 -5.92
N GLN A 168 -11.32 -4.88 -5.76
CA GLN A 168 -11.85 -3.58 -6.17
C GLN A 168 -11.08 -2.42 -5.53
N LEU A 169 -10.74 -2.55 -4.25
CA LEU A 169 -9.92 -1.57 -3.54
C LEU A 169 -8.55 -1.40 -4.19
N LYS A 170 -7.86 -2.50 -4.54
CA LYS A 170 -6.52 -2.44 -5.14
C LYS A 170 -6.53 -1.77 -6.52
N LYS A 171 -7.59 -1.97 -7.31
CA LYS A 171 -7.77 -1.27 -8.59
C LYS A 171 -7.80 0.25 -8.38
N ILE A 172 -8.60 0.73 -7.42
CA ILE A 172 -8.70 2.16 -7.08
C ILE A 172 -7.37 2.67 -6.52
N ASP A 173 -6.73 1.93 -5.64
CA ASP A 173 -5.45 2.28 -5.00
C ASP A 173 -4.34 2.49 -6.05
N LEU A 174 -4.26 1.60 -7.05
CA LEU A 174 -3.32 1.73 -8.17
C LEU A 174 -3.60 2.95 -9.06
N ILE A 175 -4.87 3.26 -9.29
CA ILE A 175 -5.29 4.47 -10.03
C ILE A 175 -4.87 5.73 -9.26
N LEU A 176 -5.24 5.82 -7.98
CA LEU A 176 -4.94 6.98 -7.14
C LEU A 176 -3.44 7.21 -6.98
N TRP A 177 -2.62 6.16 -7.03
CA TRP A 177 -1.17 6.30 -6.97
C TRP A 177 -0.55 6.96 -8.22
N GLN A 178 -1.24 6.91 -9.37
CA GLN A 178 -0.82 7.57 -10.61
C GLN A 178 -1.48 8.93 -10.85
N THR A 179 -2.58 9.23 -10.15
CA THR A 179 -3.25 10.53 -10.21
C THR A 179 -2.45 11.57 -9.43
N ARG A 180 -1.77 12.47 -10.13
CA ARG A 180 -0.95 13.55 -9.57
C ARG A 180 -1.57 14.91 -9.82
#